data_AF-A0A836A037-F1
#
_entry.id   AF-A0A836A037-F1
#
_cell.length_a   1.000
_cell.length_b   1.000
_cell.length_c   1.000
_cell.angle_alpha   90.00
_cell.angle_beta   90.00
_cell.angle_gamma   90.00
#
_symmetry.space_group_name_H-M   'P 1'
#
loop_
_entity.id
_entity.type
_entity.pdbx_description
1 polymer ?
#
loop_
_entity_poly.entity_id
_entity_poly.type
_entity_poly.pdbx_seq_one_letter_code
_entity_poly.pdbx_strand_id
1 'polypeptide(L)'
;MANKKGRWKWAIVSGVSTVLVFAVAMILGFSLQKCIVLPAYEQDGTCCSDADMLGCLLSLGQLSQRDGLLVTWYHAANSKEQMKAALSSSVMVLESDVTTEGCDTVDQTGVPIMVHPPAIYSDNT
;
A
#
# COMPACT_ATOMS: atom_id res chain seq x y z
N MET A 1 -22.98 -47.95 -46.55
CA MET A 1 -22.72 -46.50 -46.55
C MET A 1 -22.90 -45.96 -45.13
N ALA A 2 -21.80 -45.65 -44.43
CA ALA A 2 -21.82 -45.32 -43.00
C ALA A 2 -22.39 -43.91 -42.73
N ASN A 3 -23.19 -43.82 -41.68
CA ASN A 3 -23.98 -42.66 -41.25
C ASN A 3 -23.10 -41.47 -40.81
N LYS A 4 -22.75 -40.59 -41.77
CA LYS A 4 -21.97 -39.36 -41.52
C LYS A 4 -22.72 -38.30 -40.70
N LYS A 5 -24.05 -38.42 -40.51
CA LYS A 5 -24.86 -37.39 -39.84
C LYS A 5 -24.62 -37.29 -38.33
N GLY A 6 -24.24 -38.39 -37.67
CA GLY A 6 -23.98 -38.39 -36.22
C GLY A 6 -22.66 -37.73 -35.83
N ARG A 7 -21.65 -37.81 -36.70
CA ARG A 7 -20.26 -37.40 -36.40
C ARG A 7 -20.08 -35.88 -36.30
N TRP A 8 -20.85 -35.11 -37.07
CA TRP A 8 -20.82 -33.65 -37.00
C TRP A 8 -21.51 -33.09 -35.74
N LYS A 9 -22.51 -33.79 -35.18
CA LYS A 9 -23.17 -33.35 -33.94
C LYS A 9 -22.19 -33.37 -32.76
N TRP A 10 -21.37 -34.42 -32.66
CA TRP A 10 -20.33 -34.54 -31.63
C TRP A 10 -19.17 -33.55 -31.83
N ALA A 11 -18.84 -33.23 -33.08
CA ALA A 11 -17.82 -32.22 -33.38
C ALA A 11 -18.26 -30.80 -32.96
N ILE A 12 -19.53 -30.45 -33.17
CA ILE A 12 -20.08 -29.14 -32.75
C ILE A 12 -20.13 -29.05 -31.22
N VAL A 13 -20.60 -30.09 -30.53
CA VAL A 13 -20.65 -30.10 -29.05
C VAL A 13 -19.24 -30.00 -28.45
N SER A 14 -18.26 -30.69 -29.03
CA SER A 14 -16.84 -30.59 -28.65
C SER A 14 -16.27 -29.17 -28.84
N GLY A 15 -16.56 -28.53 -29.97
CA GLY A 15 -16.12 -27.16 -30.25
C GLY A 15 -16.75 -26.13 -29.32
N VAL A 16 -18.06 -26.23 -29.03
CA VAL A 16 -18.74 -25.32 -28.10
C VAL A 16 -18.21 -25.49 -26.67
N SER A 17 -17.96 -26.73 -26.24
CA SER A 17 -17.41 -27.02 -24.91
C SER A 17 -16.02 -26.42 -24.71
N THR A 18 -15.12 -26.59 -25.69
CA THR A 18 -13.76 -26.04 -25.63
C THR A 18 -13.76 -24.51 -25.58
N VAL A 19 -14.55 -23.84 -26.42
CA VAL A 19 -14.68 -22.37 -26.40
C VAL A 19 -15.19 -21.85 -25.06
N LEU A 20 -16.16 -22.53 -24.44
CA LEU A 20 -16.69 -22.15 -23.14
C LEU A 20 -15.64 -22.28 -22.02
N VAL A 21 -14.86 -23.36 -22.02
CA VAL A 21 -13.79 -23.57 -21.03
C VAL A 21 -12.71 -22.51 -21.18
N PHE A 22 -12.30 -22.18 -22.41
CA PHE A 22 -11.35 -21.10 -22.65
C PHE A 22 -11.90 -19.74 -22.22
N ALA A 23 -13.18 -19.44 -22.49
CA ALA A 23 -13.80 -18.19 -22.04
C ALA A 23 -13.84 -18.10 -20.51
N VAL A 24 -14.22 -19.17 -19.82
CA VAL A 24 -14.22 -19.22 -18.35
C VAL A 24 -12.81 -19.09 -17.78
N ALA A 25 -11.82 -19.77 -18.37
CA ALA A 25 -10.42 -19.67 -17.96
C ALA A 25 -9.85 -18.25 -18.18
N MET A 26 -10.22 -17.60 -19.29
CA MET A 26 -9.84 -16.21 -19.56
C MET A 26 -10.52 -15.24 -18.59
N ILE A 27 -11.82 -15.43 -18.29
CA ILE A 27 -12.53 -14.60 -17.31
C ILE A 27 -11.94 -14.78 -15.91
N LEU A 28 -11.67 -16.02 -15.49
CA LEU A 28 -11.01 -16.32 -14.23
C LEU A 28 -9.59 -15.75 -14.20
N GLY A 29 -8.79 -15.95 -15.24
CA GLY A 29 -7.43 -15.42 -15.35
C GLY A 29 -7.40 -13.90 -15.31
N PHE A 30 -8.33 -13.23 -16.01
CA PHE A 30 -8.44 -11.77 -16.01
C PHE A 30 -8.97 -11.23 -14.67
N SER A 31 -9.88 -11.96 -14.00
CA SER A 31 -10.38 -11.60 -12.67
C SER A 31 -9.29 -11.78 -11.59
N LEU A 32 -8.50 -12.85 -11.68
CA LEU A 32 -7.34 -13.08 -10.82
C LEU A 32 -6.23 -12.06 -11.10
N GLN A 33 -5.97 -11.70 -12.36
CA GLN A 33 -5.07 -10.60 -12.70
C GLN A 33 -5.58 -9.26 -12.19
N LYS A 34 -6.89 -8.99 -12.22
CA LYS A 34 -7.45 -7.76 -11.59
C LYS A 34 -7.26 -7.76 -10.07
N CYS A 35 -7.43 -8.88 -9.37
CA CYS A 35 -7.10 -8.96 -7.94
C CYS A 35 -5.61 -8.71 -7.67
N ILE A 36 -4.72 -9.08 -8.60
CA ILE A 36 -3.27 -8.90 -8.45
C ILE A 36 -2.78 -7.51 -8.92
N VAL A 37 -3.46 -6.89 -9.89
CA VAL A 37 -3.00 -5.66 -10.59
C VAL A 37 -3.88 -4.43 -10.30
N LEU A 38 -5.10 -4.59 -9.81
CA LEU A 38 -6.00 -3.48 -9.47
C LEU A 38 -6.67 -3.69 -8.11
N PRO A 39 -6.02 -3.34 -6.98
CA PRO A 39 -6.74 -2.95 -5.79
C PRO A 39 -7.18 -1.49 -5.99
N ALA A 40 -8.14 -1.25 -6.88
CA ALA A 40 -8.67 0.09 -7.13
C ALA A 40 -10.06 0.02 -7.77
N TYR A 41 -10.97 -0.70 -7.13
CA TYR A 41 -12.40 -0.52 -7.41
C TYR A 41 -13.18 -0.76 -6.11
N GLU A 42 -13.70 0.34 -5.58
CA GLU A 42 -14.42 0.48 -4.30
C GLU A 42 -13.66 -0.05 -3.09
N GLN A 43 -12.64 0.69 -2.66
CA GLN A 43 -12.11 0.54 -1.31
C GLN A 43 -12.65 1.71 -0.49
N ASP A 44 -13.55 1.39 0.44
CA ASP A 44 -13.83 2.20 1.61
C ASP A 44 -12.53 2.84 2.10
N GLY A 45 -12.55 4.14 2.43
CA GLY A 45 -11.36 4.97 2.70
C GLY A 45 -10.58 4.59 3.96
N THR A 46 -10.61 3.33 4.36
CA THR A 46 -9.93 2.74 5.50
C THR A 46 -8.68 2.01 5.03
N CYS A 47 -7.52 2.44 5.53
CA CYS A 47 -6.28 1.71 5.30
C CYS A 47 -6.42 0.31 5.91
N CYS A 48 -6.22 -0.73 5.09
CA CYS A 48 -6.21 -2.10 5.58
C CYS A 48 -5.13 -2.24 6.66
N SER A 49 -5.43 -2.94 7.75
CA SER A 49 -4.47 -3.17 8.86
C SER A 49 -3.12 -3.75 8.41
N ASP A 50 -3.12 -4.41 7.25
CA ASP A 50 -1.98 -5.14 6.71
C ASP A 50 -1.32 -4.40 5.52
N ALA A 51 -1.79 -3.20 5.15
CA ALA A 51 -1.20 -2.40 4.09
C ALA A 51 0.04 -1.63 4.58
N ASP A 52 1.10 -1.59 3.78
CA ASP A 52 2.23 -0.70 4.05
C ASP A 52 1.85 0.78 3.82
N MET A 53 2.69 1.70 4.30
CA MET A 53 2.43 3.14 4.25
C MET A 53 2.10 3.63 2.83
N LEU A 54 2.86 3.19 1.81
CA LEU A 54 2.61 3.59 0.43
C LEU A 54 1.30 3.02 -0.12
N GLY A 55 0.96 1.78 0.25
CA GLY A 55 -0.33 1.17 -0.09
C GLY A 55 -1.51 1.92 0.51
N CYS A 56 -1.40 2.33 1.78
CA CYS A 56 -2.39 3.15 2.47
C CYS A 56 -2.56 4.53 1.79
N LEU A 57 -1.46 5.22 1.49
CA LEU A 57 -1.55 6.52 0.80
C LEU A 57 -2.13 6.39 -0.62
N LEU A 58 -1.81 5.31 -1.33
CA LEU A 58 -2.37 5.03 -2.66
C LEU A 58 -3.88 4.73 -2.59
N SER A 59 -4.33 3.92 -1.62
CA SER A 59 -5.77 3.62 -1.45
C SER A 59 -6.58 4.84 -1.03
N LEU A 60 -5.96 5.77 -0.29
CA LEU A 60 -6.55 7.07 0.06
C LEU A 60 -6.56 8.08 -1.10
N GLY A 61 -6.00 7.73 -2.26
CA GLY A 61 -5.88 8.62 -3.42
C GLY A 61 -4.90 9.77 -3.21
N GLN A 62 -4.02 9.69 -2.21
CA GLN A 62 -2.97 10.70 -1.95
C GLN A 62 -1.80 10.57 -2.93
N LEU A 63 -1.60 9.39 -3.51
CA LEU A 63 -0.58 9.11 -4.51
C LEU A 63 -1.21 8.70 -5.84
N SER A 64 -0.57 9.06 -6.95
CA SER A 64 -0.96 8.61 -8.30
C SER A 64 -0.40 7.23 -8.65
N GLN A 65 0.70 6.85 -8.01
CA GLN A 65 1.38 5.56 -8.16
C GLN A 65 2.17 5.24 -6.89
N ARG A 66 2.59 3.98 -6.74
CA ARG A 66 3.36 3.51 -5.58
C ARG A 66 4.82 3.98 -5.67
N ASP A 67 5.05 5.25 -5.35
CA ASP A 67 6.34 5.92 -5.44
C ASP A 67 6.57 6.81 -4.21
N GLY A 68 7.62 6.51 -3.44
CA GLY A 68 7.98 7.25 -2.23
C GLY A 68 8.43 8.68 -2.49
N LEU A 69 8.87 9.01 -3.72
CA LEU A 69 9.24 10.37 -4.09
C LEU A 69 8.03 11.30 -4.23
N LEU A 70 6.83 10.73 -4.38
CA LEU A 70 5.57 11.48 -4.40
C LEU A 70 5.06 11.77 -2.99
N VAL A 71 5.62 11.13 -1.95
CA VAL A 71 5.26 11.37 -0.56
C VAL A 71 5.91 12.66 -0.08
N THR A 72 5.12 13.54 0.52
CA THR A 72 5.62 14.75 1.20
C THR A 72 5.83 14.45 2.67
N TRP A 73 7.04 14.76 3.16
CA TRP A 73 7.50 14.46 4.51
C TRP A 73 7.68 15.75 5.31
N TYR A 74 7.20 15.78 6.54
CA TYR A 74 7.61 16.78 7.51
C TYR A 74 8.88 16.28 8.20
N HIS A 75 9.99 16.97 7.97
CA HIS A 75 11.28 16.61 8.55
C HIS A 75 11.36 16.94 10.04
N ALA A 76 11.92 16.03 10.83
CA ALA A 76 12.26 16.19 12.23
C ALA A 76 11.08 16.71 13.07
N ALA A 77 9.94 16.00 13.06
CA ALA A 77 8.77 16.28 13.89
C ALA A 77 9.00 15.90 15.37
N ASN A 78 10.12 16.36 15.95
CA ASN A 78 10.69 15.85 17.19
C ASN A 78 10.34 16.66 18.44
N SER A 79 9.45 17.65 18.32
CA SER A 79 8.90 18.41 19.43
C SER A 79 7.40 18.59 19.33
N LYS A 80 6.75 18.94 20.44
CA LYS A 80 5.29 19.18 20.47
C LYS A 80 4.88 20.28 19.50
N GLU A 81 5.70 21.32 19.41
CA GLU A 81 5.50 22.41 18.47
C GLU A 81 5.60 21.93 17.02
N GLN A 82 6.65 21.18 16.68
CA GLN A 82 6.84 20.65 15.32
C GLN A 82 5.73 19.68 14.93
N MET A 83 5.33 18.77 15.83
CA MET A 83 4.20 17.87 15.57
C MET A 83 2.91 18.66 15.33
N LYS A 84 2.64 19.69 16.13
CA LYS A 84 1.47 20.55 15.94
C LYS A 84 1.51 21.27 14.58
N ALA A 85 2.66 21.81 14.20
CA ALA A 85 2.85 22.45 12.90
C ALA A 85 2.61 21.47 11.76
N ALA A 86 3.17 20.26 11.87
CA ALA A 86 3.05 19.23 10.86
C ALA A 86 1.61 18.70 10.71
N LEU A 87 0.93 18.42 11.83
CA LEU A 87 -0.49 18.02 11.85
C LEU A 87 -1.44 19.11 11.32
N SER A 88 -1.02 20.37 11.37
CA SER A 88 -1.77 21.51 10.81
C SER A 88 -1.45 21.77 9.33
N SER A 89 -0.56 20.98 8.72
CA SER A 89 -0.09 21.15 7.34
C SER A 89 -0.70 20.10 6.40
N SER A 90 -0.35 20.18 5.11
CA SER A 90 -0.75 19.21 4.09
C SER A 90 0.27 18.10 3.85
N VAL A 91 1.27 17.94 4.73
CA VAL A 91 2.24 16.83 4.63
C VAL A 91 1.54 15.49 4.84
N MET A 92 2.04 14.45 4.16
CA MET A 92 1.46 13.11 4.22
C MET A 92 2.03 12.30 5.37
N VAL A 93 3.31 12.47 5.67
CA VAL A 93 4.05 11.65 6.65
C VAL A 93 4.91 12.54 7.54
N LEU A 94 4.95 12.19 8.82
CA LEU A 94 5.85 12.75 9.82
C LEU A 94 7.12 11.91 9.89
N GLU A 95 8.27 12.54 9.78
CA GLU A 95 9.56 11.91 10.03
C GLU A 95 10.04 12.31 11.43
N SER A 96 10.64 11.36 12.14
CA SER A 96 11.16 11.59 13.48
C SER A 96 12.46 10.84 13.71
N ASP A 97 13.46 11.56 14.22
CA ASP A 97 14.71 11.00 14.67
C ASP A 97 14.59 10.51 16.11
N VAL A 98 15.13 9.31 16.37
CA VAL A 98 15.16 8.70 17.70
C VAL A 98 16.60 8.49 18.15
N THR A 99 16.93 8.98 19.34
CA THR A 99 18.22 8.72 20.00
C THR A 99 18.03 8.46 21.50
N THR A 100 19.10 8.22 22.24
CA THR A 100 19.05 8.13 23.71
C THR A 100 19.03 9.51 24.36
N GLU A 101 18.26 9.67 25.43
CA GLU A 101 18.25 10.91 26.20
C GLU A 101 19.65 11.22 26.75
N GLY A 102 20.09 12.48 26.62
CA GLY A 102 21.43 12.90 27.01
C GLY A 102 22.55 12.32 26.15
N CYS A 103 22.26 11.84 24.93
CA CYS A 103 23.25 11.24 24.01
C CYS A 103 24.55 12.05 23.96
N ASP A 104 25.68 11.35 24.00
CA ASP A 104 27.04 11.92 23.99
C ASP A 104 27.40 12.81 25.19
N THR A 105 26.65 12.71 26.30
CA THR A 105 26.95 13.39 27.57
C THR A 105 27.11 12.42 28.74
N VAL A 106 27.59 12.93 29.88
CA VAL A 106 27.64 12.16 31.13
C VAL A 106 26.25 11.83 31.70
N ASP A 107 25.24 12.58 31.27
CA ASP A 107 23.85 12.42 31.70
C ASP A 107 23.06 11.49 30.75
N GLN A 108 23.75 10.80 29.83
CA GLN A 108 23.12 9.86 28.92
C GLN A 108 22.38 8.76 29.66
N THR A 109 21.10 8.57 29.33
CA THR A 109 20.27 7.48 29.86
C THR A 109 20.05 6.39 28.79
N GLY A 110 19.36 5.31 29.16
CA GLY A 110 18.91 4.28 28.22
C GLY A 110 17.54 4.56 27.60
N VAL A 111 16.93 5.73 27.88
CA VAL A 111 15.58 6.06 27.42
C VAL A 111 15.64 6.54 25.97
N PRO A 112 14.93 5.90 25.03
CA PRO A 112 14.80 6.41 23.67
C PRO A 112 13.88 7.64 23.66
N ILE A 113 14.30 8.69 22.98
CA ILE A 113 13.56 9.95 22.84
C ILE A 113 13.52 10.40 21.37
N MET A 114 12.45 11.08 20.99
CA MET A 114 12.35 11.71 19.66
C MET A 114 13.05 13.07 19.70
N VAL A 115 14.22 13.20 19.09
CA VAL A 115 15.04 14.42 19.13
C VAL A 115 16.00 14.50 17.95
N HIS A 116 16.11 15.69 17.35
CA HIS A 116 17.06 15.95 16.27
C HIS A 116 18.22 16.79 16.84
N PRO A 117 19.49 16.47 16.54
CA PRO A 117 20.63 17.27 16.96
C PRO A 117 20.50 18.77 16.59
N PRO A 118 21.04 19.69 17.40
CA PRO A 118 21.89 19.46 18.58
C PRO A 118 21.10 19.21 19.89
N ALA A 119 19.78 19.07 19.85
CA ALA A 119 19.01 18.77 21.04
C ALA A 119 19.27 17.33 21.52
N ILE A 120 19.28 17.14 22.85
CA ILE A 120 19.53 15.85 23.51
C ILE A 120 18.45 15.50 24.55
N TYR A 121 17.38 16.31 24.61
CA TYR A 121 16.19 16.11 25.43
C TYR A 121 14.95 16.36 24.57
N SER A 122 13.85 15.68 24.88
CA SER A 122 12.61 15.74 24.12
C SER A 122 11.45 16.23 24.98
N ASP A 123 10.55 17.00 24.40
CA ASP A 123 9.28 17.39 25.03
C ASP A 123 8.08 16.55 24.53
N ASN A 124 8.33 15.55 23.68
CA ASN A 124 7.31 14.66 23.09
C ASN A 124 6.85 13.53 24.02
N THR A 125 6.58 13.84 25.29
CA THR A 125 5.99 12.93 26.30
C THR A 125 4.53 13.22 26.61
#